data_AF-A0A661EXP4-F1
#
_entry.id   AF-A0A661EXP4-F1
#
_cell.length_a   1.000
_cell.length_b   1.000
_cell.length_c   1.000
_cell.angle_alpha   90.00
_cell.angle_beta   90.00
_cell.angle_gamma   90.00
#
_symmetry.space_group_name_H-M   'P 1'
#
loop_
_entity.id
_entity.type
_entity.pdbx_description
1 polymer ?
#
loop_
_entity_poly.entity_id
_entity_poly.type
_entity_poly.pdbx_seq_one_letter_code
_entity_poly.pdbx_strand_id
1 'polypeptide(L)'
;MKALHIIRHAKSSWKQAGLADIERPLSSRGKVDTLIMATEIKKSGCQFQSVYSSPAKRAKKTIKRIYNALGLDPHEIKFDPALYTFNAKFIVE
;
A
#
# COMPACT_ATOMS: atom_id res chain seq x y z
N MET A 1 24.21 2.65 -4.12
CA MET A 1 23.27 2.13 -5.14
C MET A 1 21.85 2.50 -4.72
N LYS A 2 20.94 2.77 -5.66
CA LYS A 2 19.53 3.06 -5.36
C LYS A 2 18.71 1.76 -5.50
N ALA A 3 17.73 1.57 -4.62
CA ALA A 3 16.78 0.46 -4.68
C ALA A 3 15.36 1.00 -4.83
N LEU A 4 14.57 0.38 -5.71
CA LEU A 4 13.16 0.68 -5.90
C LEU A 4 12.33 -0.53 -5.47
N HIS A 5 11.43 -0.32 -4.52
CA HIS A 5 10.49 -1.33 -4.05
C HIS A 5 9.09 -0.97 -4.53
N ILE A 6 8.43 -1.89 -5.22
CA ILE A 6 7.07 -1.70 -5.71
C ILE A 6 6.18 -2.76 -5.07
N ILE A 7 5.11 -2.30 -4.43
CA ILE A 7 4.08 -3.19 -3.88
C ILE A 7 2.71 -2.78 -4.42
N ARG A 8 1.87 -3.76 -4.72
CA ARG A 8 0.46 -3.54 -4.99
C ARG A 8 -0.33 -3.53 -3.68
N HIS A 9 -1.40 -2.74 -3.61
CA HIS A 9 -2.31 -2.79 -2.47
C HIS A 9 -2.87 -4.22 -2.25
N ALA A 10 -3.18 -4.55 -0.99
CA ALA A 10 -3.80 -5.81 -0.63
C ALA A 10 -5.24 -5.93 -1.17
N LYS A 11 -5.84 -7.12 -1.07
CA LYS A 11 -7.16 -7.41 -1.65
C LYS A 11 -8.26 -6.48 -1.11
N SER A 12 -8.92 -5.75 -2.01
CA SER A 12 -10.06 -4.89 -1.70
C SER A 12 -11.37 -5.66 -1.49
N SER A 13 -12.32 -5.05 -0.79
CA SER A 13 -13.68 -5.54 -0.59
C SER A 13 -14.62 -5.02 -1.67
N TRP A 14 -15.59 -5.84 -2.07
CA TRP A 14 -16.71 -5.47 -2.95
C TRP A 14 -18.07 -5.56 -2.24
N LYS A 15 -18.09 -5.80 -0.92
CA LYS A 15 -19.32 -6.09 -0.17
C LYS A 15 -20.32 -4.93 -0.12
N GLN A 16 -19.85 -3.69 -0.20
CA GLN A 16 -20.72 -2.51 -0.24
C GLN A 16 -20.88 -2.07 -1.68
N ALA A 17 -22.08 -2.28 -2.22
CA ALA A 17 -22.46 -1.78 -3.53
C ALA A 17 -22.51 -0.24 -3.53
N GLY A 18 -22.25 0.37 -4.68
CA GLY A 18 -22.34 1.82 -4.86
C GLY A 18 -21.16 2.65 -4.32
N LEU A 19 -20.15 2.04 -3.70
CA LEU A 19 -18.92 2.76 -3.34
C LEU A 19 -18.12 3.15 -4.59
N ALA A 20 -17.70 4.42 -4.65
CA ALA A 20 -16.67 4.85 -5.60
C ALA A 20 -15.39 4.01 -5.44
N ASP A 21 -14.68 3.72 -6.54
CA ASP A 21 -13.52 2.80 -6.48
C ASP A 21 -12.44 3.25 -5.48
N ILE A 22 -12.15 4.55 -5.45
CA ILE A 22 -11.15 5.14 -4.55
C ILE A 22 -11.48 4.90 -3.06
N GLU A 23 -12.77 4.78 -2.72
CA GLU A 23 -13.26 4.56 -1.36
C GLU A 23 -13.35 3.08 -0.97
N ARG A 24 -13.02 2.16 -1.89
CA ARG A 24 -13.17 0.74 -1.60
C ARG A 24 -12.18 0.30 -0.52
N PRO A 25 -12.67 -0.30 0.59
CA PRO A 25 -11.82 -0.71 1.70
C PRO A 25 -11.10 -2.04 1.40
N LEU A 26 -10.18 -2.42 2.29
CA LEU A 26 -9.64 -3.78 2.29
C LEU A 26 -10.69 -4.82 2.67
N SER A 27 -10.60 -6.00 2.07
CA SER A 27 -11.33 -7.20 2.50
C SER A 27 -10.74 -7.76 3.80
N SER A 28 -11.46 -8.65 4.49
CA SER A 28 -10.94 -9.34 5.68
C SER A 28 -9.64 -10.09 5.38
N ARG A 29 -9.59 -10.81 4.25
CA ARG A 29 -8.36 -11.46 3.75
C ARG A 29 -7.26 -10.44 3.48
N GLY A 30 -7.58 -9.34 2.79
CA GLY A 30 -6.61 -8.29 2.49
C GLY A 30 -5.96 -7.69 3.74
N LYS A 31 -6.68 -7.59 4.88
CA LYS A 31 -6.12 -7.14 6.16
C LYS A 31 -5.13 -8.13 6.79
N VAL A 32 -5.27 -9.42 6.51
CA VAL A 32 -4.33 -10.47 6.92
C VAL A 32 -3.12 -10.46 6.00
N ASP A 33 -3.35 -10.35 4.69
CA ASP A 33 -2.28 -10.30 3.68
C ASP A 33 -1.27 -9.17 3.98
N THR A 34 -1.71 -8.02 4.53
CA THR A 34 -0.77 -6.93 4.90
C THR A 34 0.25 -7.34 5.96
N LEU A 35 -0.11 -8.24 6.88
CA LEU A 35 0.81 -8.71 7.91
C LEU A 35 1.85 -9.66 7.30
N ILE A 36 1.41 -10.56 6.41
CA ILE A 36 2.30 -11.45 5.67
C ILE A 36 3.31 -10.63 4.85
N MET A 37 2.84 -9.60 4.13
CA MET A 37 3.72 -8.68 3.39
C MET A 37 4.74 -8.02 4.31
N ALA A 38 4.32 -7.50 5.47
CA ALA A 38 5.22 -6.86 6.43
C ALA A 38 6.28 -7.84 6.95
N THR A 39 5.91 -9.09 7.22
CA THR A 39 6.86 -10.13 7.64
C THR A 39 7.94 -10.36 6.58
N GLU A 40 7.58 -10.50 5.31
CA GLU A 40 8.55 -10.72 4.24
C GLU A 40 9.41 -9.48 3.95
N ILE A 41 8.83 -8.28 4.05
CA ILE A 41 9.58 -7.01 3.99
C ILE A 41 10.62 -6.93 5.12
N LYS A 42 10.25 -7.33 6.34
CA LYS A 42 11.18 -7.34 7.48
C LYS A 42 12.32 -8.33 7.25
N LYS A 43 12.02 -9.55 6.79
CA LYS A 43 13.01 -10.60 6.52
C LYS A 43 13.99 -10.21 5.42
N SER A 44 13.53 -9.49 4.40
CA SER A 44 14.37 -9.02 3.29
C SER A 44 15.27 -7.83 3.66
N GLY A 45 15.11 -7.26 4.86
CA GLY A 45 15.96 -6.16 5.34
C GLY A 45 15.80 -4.86 4.55
N CYS A 46 14.64 -4.64 3.93
CA CYS A 46 14.39 -3.41 3.17
C CYS A 46 14.51 -2.17 4.07
N GLN A 47 15.20 -1.15 3.56
CA GLN A 47 15.27 0.17 4.19
C GLN A 47 14.56 1.19 3.30
N PHE A 48 13.71 2.01 3.90
CA PHE A 48 12.87 2.95 3.18
C PHE A 48 13.28 4.39 3.52
N GLN A 49 13.73 5.14 2.51
CA GLN A 49 14.06 6.58 2.65
C GLN A 49 12.94 7.48 2.13
N SER A 50 12.16 7.01 1.17
CA SER A 50 11.06 7.76 0.57
C SER A 50 9.95 6.81 0.18
N VAL A 51 8.78 6.98 0.79
CA VAL A 51 7.64 6.10 0.57
C VAL A 51 6.45 6.89 0.11
N TYR A 52 5.91 6.45 -1.02
CA TYR A 52 4.76 7.04 -1.68
C TYR A 52 3.66 6.00 -1.81
N SER A 53 2.41 6.43 -1.73
CA SER A 53 1.26 5.56 -1.94
C SER A 53 0.11 6.30 -2.60
N SER A 54 -0.71 5.56 -3.34
CA SER A 54 -1.99 6.06 -3.86
C SER A 54 -2.90 6.55 -2.73
N PRO A 55 -3.70 7.62 -2.95
CA PRO A 55 -4.67 8.07 -1.97
C PRO A 55 -5.87 7.12 -1.80
N ALA A 56 -6.01 6.09 -2.65
CA ALA A 56 -7.09 5.11 -2.55
C ALA A 56 -7.11 4.42 -1.18
N LYS A 57 -8.30 4.26 -0.60
CA LYS A 57 -8.50 3.76 0.77
C LYS A 57 -7.83 2.41 1.01
N ARG A 58 -7.91 1.49 0.04
CA ARG A 58 -7.22 0.20 0.06
C ARG A 58 -5.69 0.34 0.11
N ALA A 59 -5.11 1.21 -0.71
CA ALA A 59 -3.66 1.44 -0.76
C ALA A 59 -3.17 2.09 0.54
N LYS A 60 -3.83 3.18 0.97
CA LYS A 60 -3.60 3.83 2.28
C LYS A 60 -3.62 2.84 3.42
N LYS A 61 -4.65 2.00 3.51
CA LYS A 61 -4.77 1.01 4.59
C LYS A 61 -3.73 -0.11 4.48
N THR A 62 -3.34 -0.52 3.27
CA THR A 62 -2.26 -1.50 3.08
C THR A 62 -0.95 -0.97 3.63
N ILE A 63 -0.48 0.18 3.16
CA ILE A 63 0.84 0.69 3.55
C ILE A 63 0.89 1.05 5.04
N LYS A 64 -0.17 1.65 5.60
CA LYS A 64 -0.24 1.95 7.04
C LYS A 64 -0.18 0.70 7.91
N ARG A 65 -0.84 -0.40 7.50
CA ARG A 65 -0.78 -1.67 8.24
C ARG A 65 0.60 -2.31 8.18
N ILE A 66 1.28 -2.21 7.03
CA ILE A 66 2.66 -2.67 6.87
C ILE A 66 3.58 -1.85 7.78
N TYR A 67 3.52 -0.52 7.71
CA TYR A 67 4.33 0.38 8.55
C TYR A 67 4.17 0.10 10.03
N ASN A 68 2.93 0.01 10.51
CA ASN A 68 2.65 -0.34 11.91
C ASN A 68 3.26 -1.69 12.30
N ALA A 69 3.18 -2.71 11.44
CA ALA A 69 3.74 -4.03 11.71
C ALA A 69 5.28 -4.05 11.69
N LEU A 70 5.90 -3.10 10.98
CA LEU A 70 7.34 -2.90 10.97
C LEU A 70 7.83 -1.99 12.11
N GLY A 71 6.93 -1.38 12.89
CA GLY A 71 7.28 -0.41 13.93
C GLY A 71 7.72 0.95 13.38
N LEU A 72 7.32 1.29 12.15
CA LEU A 72 7.63 2.55 11.47
C LEU A 72 6.48 3.55 11.61
N ASP A 73 6.79 4.84 11.55
CA ASP A 73 5.80 5.91 11.66
C ASP A 73 5.01 6.09 10.34
N PRO A 74 3.69 5.85 10.31
CA PRO A 74 2.88 6.07 9.12
C PRO A 74 2.79 7.52 8.64
N HIS A 75 3.22 8.50 9.44
CA HIS A 75 3.30 9.90 9.02
C HIS A 75 4.40 10.17 7.99
N GLU A 76 5.40 9.29 7.87
CA GLU A 76 6.45 9.37 6.84
C GLU A 76 5.94 9.05 5.43
N ILE A 77 4.75 8.46 5.32
CA ILE A 77 4.15 8.05 4.06
C ILE A 77 3.56 9.27 3.34
N LYS A 78 4.04 9.54 2.14
CA LYS A 78 3.48 10.57 1.26
C LYS A 78 2.37 9.98 0.39
N PHE A 79 1.23 10.67 0.30
CA PHE A 79 0.15 10.25 -0.58
C PHE A 79 0.13 11.09 -1.84
N ASP A 80 0.30 10.44 -2.98
CA ASP A 80 0.38 11.10 -4.28
C ASP A 80 -0.83 10.74 -5.15
N PRO A 81 -1.69 11.71 -5.52
CA PRO A 81 -2.81 11.49 -6.42
C PRO A 81 -2.45 10.80 -7.75
N ALA A 82 -1.26 11.04 -8.31
CA ALA A 82 -0.81 10.42 -9.55
C ALA A 82 -0.67 8.88 -9.44
N LEU A 83 -0.44 8.37 -8.22
CA LEU A 83 -0.37 6.93 -7.96
C LEU A 83 -1.74 6.25 -7.90
N TYR A 84 -2.85 6.99 -7.91
CA TYR A 84 -4.16 6.43 -8.27
C TYR A 84 -4.29 6.39 -9.80
N THR A 85 -3.65 5.39 -10.39
CA THR A 85 -3.58 5.21 -11.84
C THR A 85 -3.98 3.79 -12.25
N PHE A 86 -4.45 3.67 -13.49
CA PHE A 86 -4.78 2.40 -14.15
C PHE A 86 -3.78 2.06 -15.27
N ASN A 87 -2.69 2.82 -15.36
CA ASN A 87 -1.63 2.63 -16.34
C ASN A 87 -0.27 2.57 -15.63
N ALA A 88 0.42 1.44 -15.79
CA ALA A 88 1.69 1.16 -15.15
C ALA A 88 2.82 2.11 -15.58
N LYS A 89 2.72 2.71 -16.77
CA LYS A 89 3.73 3.66 -17.27
C LYS A 89 3.92 4.84 -16.32
N PHE A 90 2.85 5.35 -15.72
CA PHE A 90 2.90 6.45 -14.75
C PHE A 90 3.60 6.09 -13.42
N ILE A 91 4.04 4.85 -13.22
CA ILE A 91 4.70 4.39 -11.99
C ILE A 91 6.22 4.23 -12.19
N VAL A 92 6.66 3.80 -13.37
CA VAL A 92 8.06 3.35 -13.59
C VAL A 92 8.74 3.92 -14.84
N GLU A 93 8.00 4.62 -15.71
CA GLU A 93 8.53 5.31 -16.91
C GLU A 93 8.49 6.83 -16.70
#